data_AF-A0A967QAE2-F1
#
_entry.id   AF-A0A967QAE2-F1
#
_cell.length_a   1.000
_cell.length_b   1.000
_cell.length_c   1.000
_cell.angle_alpha   90.00
_cell.angle_beta   90.00
_cell.angle_gamma   90.00
#
_symmetry.space_group_name_H-M   'P 1'
#
loop_
_entity.id
_entity.type
_entity.pdbx_description
1 polymer ?
#
loop_
_entity_poly.entity_id
_entity_poly.type
_entity_poly.pdbx_seq_one_letter_code
_entity_poly.pdbx_strand_id
1 'polypeptide(L)'
;LAEQIAMLSLLSQGDLYLGLGRGTARYEFERFEMDMAHTRGMFAEAVEIIHKGLAGKPFSHRGAHYNFPETLLRPIARPERVHLFGAVGSPESAGVMGELGLPLIHTS
;
A
#
# COMPACT_ATOMS: atom_id res chain seq x y z
N LEU A 1 -1.99 -2.55 8.58
CA LEU A 1 -1.50 -3.22 7.37
C LEU A 1 0.01 -3.42 7.36
N ALA A 2 0.85 -2.36 7.36
CA ALA A 2 2.31 -2.50 7.32
C ALA A 2 2.88 -3.42 8.42
N GLU A 3 2.37 -3.29 9.66
CA GLU A 3 2.77 -4.15 10.79
C GLU A 3 2.42 -5.63 10.56
N GLN A 4 1.26 -5.92 9.98
CA GLN A 4 0.84 -7.29 9.67
C GLN A 4 1.73 -7.89 8.58
N ILE A 5 2.10 -7.10 7.56
CA ILE A 5 3.04 -7.53 6.52
C ILE A 5 4.42 -7.79 7.14
N ALA A 6 4.88 -6.91 8.03
CA ALA A 6 6.14 -7.09 8.73
C ALA A 6 6.15 -8.36 9.58
N MET A 7 5.09 -8.59 10.37
CA MET A 7 4.92 -9.81 11.14
C MET A 7 4.88 -11.05 10.24
N LEU A 8 4.12 -11.01 9.14
CA LEU A 8 4.05 -12.12 8.20
C LEU A 8 5.43 -12.41 7.59
N SER A 9 6.21 -11.38 7.23
CA SER A 9 7.55 -11.55 6.66
C SER A 9 8.53 -12.28 7.60
N LEU A 10 8.27 -12.22 8.92
CA LEU A 10 9.06 -12.90 9.94
C LEU A 10 8.58 -14.33 10.21
N LEU A 11 7.29 -14.58 10.11
CA LEU A 11 6.69 -15.89 10.32
C LEU A 11 6.80 -16.80 9.09
N SER A 12 6.78 -16.21 7.89
CA SER A 12 6.86 -16.93 6.63
C SER A 12 8.30 -17.34 6.32
N GLN A 13 8.46 -18.57 5.83
CA GLN A 13 9.77 -19.08 5.41
C GLN A 13 10.16 -18.66 3.98
N GLY A 14 9.20 -18.25 3.16
CA GLY A 14 9.40 -17.81 1.78
C GLY A 14 9.05 -16.34 1.53
N ASP A 15 9.19 -15.93 0.26
CA ASP A 15 8.87 -14.59 -0.19
C ASP A 15 7.36 -14.31 -0.19
N LEU A 16 7.00 -13.07 0.13
CA LEU A 16 5.65 -12.56 0.16
C LEU A 16 5.38 -11.71 -1.07
N TYR A 17 4.40 -12.13 -1.87
CA TYR A 17 3.93 -11.40 -3.03
C TYR A 17 2.54 -10.84 -2.72
N LEU A 18 2.43 -9.52 -2.60
CA LEU A 18 1.22 -8.85 -2.12
C LEU A 18 0.68 -7.89 -3.18
N GLY A 19 -0.54 -8.14 -3.66
CA GLY A 19 -1.27 -7.22 -4.52
C GLY A 19 -1.97 -6.13 -3.69
N LEU A 20 -1.64 -4.87 -3.96
CA LEU A 20 -2.28 -3.69 -3.42
C LEU A 20 -3.24 -3.14 -4.46
N GLY A 21 -4.53 -3.14 -4.12
CA GLY A 21 -5.58 -2.58 -4.97
C GLY A 21 -6.37 -1.52 -4.22
N ARG A 22 -6.95 -0.58 -4.97
CA ARG A 22 -7.82 0.47 -4.44
C ARG A 22 -9.22 -0.02 -4.02
N GLY A 23 -9.49 -1.33 -4.15
CA GLY A 23 -10.83 -1.90 -4.00
C GLY A 23 -11.72 -1.53 -5.19
N THR A 24 -12.34 -2.51 -5.83
CA THR A 24 -13.18 -2.34 -7.03
C THR A 24 -14.68 -2.37 -6.72
N ALA A 25 -15.07 -2.37 -5.44
CA ALA A 25 -16.48 -2.41 -5.05
C ALA A 25 -17.16 -1.05 -5.29
N ARG A 26 -17.41 -0.71 -6.56
CA ARG A 26 -18.27 0.40 -7.02
C ARG A 26 -19.60 0.44 -6.25
N TYR A 27 -20.10 -0.73 -5.85
CA TYR A 27 -21.27 -0.93 -5.00
C TYR A 27 -21.14 -0.39 -3.56
N GLU A 28 -19.95 -0.44 -2.96
CA GLU A 28 -19.69 0.13 -1.62
C GLU A 28 -19.52 1.65 -1.72
N PHE A 29 -18.89 2.15 -2.79
CA PHE A 29 -18.68 3.59 -3.00
C PHE A 29 -19.98 4.39 -3.22
N GLU A 30 -20.97 3.84 -3.93
CA GLU A 30 -22.29 4.47 -4.12
C GLU A 30 -23.11 4.53 -2.82
N ARG A 31 -22.81 3.67 -1.83
CA ARG A 31 -23.55 3.61 -0.56
C ARG A 31 -22.97 4.50 0.54
N PHE A 32 -21.69 4.87 0.46
CA PHE A 32 -20.95 5.57 1.53
C PHE A 32 -20.67 7.05 1.24
N GLU A 33 -21.20 7.62 0.16
CA GLU A 33 -21.00 9.04 -0.24
C GLU A 33 -19.52 9.47 -0.25
N MET A 34 -18.61 8.53 -0.50
CA MET A 34 -17.18 8.80 -0.48
C MET A 34 -16.71 9.34 -1.83
N ASP A 35 -16.13 10.54 -1.80
CA ASP A 35 -15.55 11.18 -2.97
C ASP A 35 -14.36 10.36 -3.52
N MET A 36 -14.53 9.83 -4.73
CA MET A 36 -13.54 9.05 -5.48
C MET A 36 -12.20 9.78 -5.67
N ALA A 37 -12.20 11.12 -5.63
CA ALA A 37 -10.98 11.91 -5.72
C ALA A 37 -10.09 11.73 -4.47
N HIS A 38 -10.69 11.65 -3.28
CA HIS A 38 -9.98 11.51 -2.02
C HIS A 38 -9.38 10.10 -1.85
N THR A 39 -10.07 9.06 -2.33
CA THR A 39 -9.60 7.67 -2.17
C THR A 39 -8.32 7.38 -2.97
N ARG A 40 -8.09 8.10 -4.09
CA ARG A 40 -6.84 7.98 -4.86
C ARG A 40 -5.65 8.56 -4.07
N GLY A 41 -5.82 9.75 -3.48
CA GLY A 41 -4.79 10.37 -2.64
C GLY A 41 -4.49 9.54 -1.40
N MET A 42 -5.52 9.05 -0.72
CA MET A 42 -5.38 8.16 0.45
C MET A 42 -4.63 6.87 0.11
N PHE A 43 -4.94 6.23 -1.02
CA PHE A 43 -4.26 5.01 -1.44
C PHE A 43 -2.79 5.26 -1.74
N ALA A 44 -2.47 6.33 -2.49
CA ALA A 44 -1.09 6.70 -2.82
C ALA A 44 -0.27 6.96 -1.54
N GLU A 45 -0.80 7.76 -0.61
CA GLU A 45 -0.13 8.03 0.66
C GLU A 45 0.04 6.75 1.51
N ALA A 46 -0.97 5.87 1.53
CA ALA A 46 -0.88 4.62 2.26
C ALA A 46 0.21 3.70 1.70
N VAL A 47 0.35 3.60 0.37
CA VAL A 47 1.42 2.83 -0.28
C VAL A 47 2.79 3.38 0.10
N GLU A 48 2.95 4.71 0.08
CA GLU A 48 4.20 5.36 0.49
C GLU A 48 4.55 5.07 1.96
N ILE A 49 3.57 5.16 2.86
CA ILE A 49 3.72 4.84 4.28
C ILE A 49 4.13 3.38 4.47
N ILE A 50 3.52 2.45 3.74
CA ILE A 50 3.85 1.02 3.80
C ILE A 50 5.30 0.80 3.35
N HIS A 51 5.72 1.40 2.24
CA HIS A 51 7.12 1.31 1.79
C HIS A 51 8.10 1.85 2.83
N LYS A 52 7.82 3.02 3.42
CA LYS A 52 8.67 3.61 4.47
C LYS A 52 8.75 2.71 5.70
N GLY A 53 7.62 2.18 6.16
CA GLY A 53 7.58 1.29 7.32
C GLY A 53 8.32 -0.02 7.09
N LEU A 54 8.15 -0.62 5.90
CA LEU A 54 8.82 -1.86 5.55
C LEU A 54 10.33 -1.72 5.33
N ALA A 55 10.86 -0.50 5.13
CA ALA A 55 12.29 -0.25 5.04
C ALA A 55 13.06 -0.48 6.35
N GLY A 56 12.34 -0.66 7.48
CA GLY A 56 12.93 -1.03 8.77
C GLY A 56 13.68 0.10 9.48
N LYS A 57 13.48 1.35 9.08
CA LYS A 57 14.08 2.55 9.69
C LYS A 57 12.99 3.45 10.29
N PRO A 58 13.32 4.30 11.28
CA PRO A 58 12.39 5.34 11.72
C PRO A 58 11.98 6.23 10.55
N PHE A 59 10.71 6.63 10.53
CA PHE A 59 10.15 7.46 9.49
C PHE A 59 9.02 8.33 10.03
N SER A 60 8.87 9.52 9.46
CA SER A 60 7.71 10.37 9.65
C SER A 60 6.92 10.48 8.34
N HIS A 61 5.66 10.86 8.42
CA HIS A 61 4.87 11.15 7.23
C HIS A 61 4.01 12.39 7.45
N ARG A 62 3.93 13.23 6.41
CA ARG A 62 3.13 14.44 6.37
C ARG A 62 2.52 14.55 4.98
N GLY A 63 1.32 13.99 4.83
CA GLY A 63 0.49 14.05 3.65
C GLY A 63 -0.79 14.84 3.89
N ALA A 64 -1.67 14.84 2.90
CA ALA A 64 -3.00 15.42 2.97
C ALA A 64 -3.96 14.56 3.80
N HIS A 65 -3.73 13.25 3.85
CA HIS A 65 -4.61 12.30 4.53
C HIS A 65 -3.99 11.70 5.79
N TYR A 66 -2.68 11.46 5.79
CA TYR A 66 -1.97 10.92 6.95
C TYR A 66 -0.89 11.90 7.45
N ASN A 67 -0.84 12.09 8.76
CA ASN A 67 0.21 12.92 9.37
C ASN A 67 0.57 12.35 10.75
N PHE A 68 1.84 12.00 10.93
CA PHE A 68 2.35 11.50 12.20
C PHE A 68 3.82 11.87 12.39
N PRO A 69 4.25 12.10 13.65
CA PRO A 69 5.65 12.33 13.98
C PRO A 69 6.50 11.10 13.70
N GLU A 70 7.83 11.22 13.81
CA GLU A 70 8.73 10.09 13.62
C GLU A 70 8.29 8.86 14.44
N THR A 71 8.16 7.73 13.74
CA THR A 71 7.76 6.45 14.31
C THR A 71 8.60 5.34 13.69
N LEU A 72 8.60 4.18 14.34
CA LEU A 72 9.33 3.00 13.88
C LEU A 72 8.39 1.82 13.81
N LEU A 73 8.26 1.22 12.63
CA LEU A 73 7.44 0.04 12.45
C LEU A 73 8.00 -1.12 13.29
N ARG A 74 7.11 -1.74 14.07
CA ARG A 74 7.40 -2.94 14.86
C ARG A 74 6.35 -4.00 14.49
N PRO A 75 6.77 -5.26 14.30
CA PRO A 75 8.16 -5.73 14.26
C PRO A 75 8.91 -5.22 13.02
N ILE A 76 10.25 -5.30 13.02
CA ILE A 76 11.06 -4.93 11.84
C ILE A 76 10.86 -6.02 10.77
N ALA A 77 10.34 -5.64 9.61
CA ALA A 77 10.13 -6.55 8.49
C ALA A 77 11.46 -7.10 7.95
N ARG A 78 11.38 -8.15 7.12
CA ARG A 78 12.45 -8.57 6.20
C ARG A 78 12.16 -7.98 4.81
N PRO A 79 12.66 -6.76 4.49
CA PRO A 79 12.25 -6.06 3.27
C PRO A 79 12.58 -6.85 2.01
N GLU A 80 13.65 -7.63 2.03
CA GLU A 80 14.10 -8.48 0.92
C GLU A 80 13.10 -9.56 0.53
N ARG A 81 12.18 -9.92 1.42
CA ARG A 81 11.15 -10.94 1.21
C ARG A 81 9.80 -10.35 0.82
N VAL A 82 9.63 -9.04 0.80
CA VAL A 82 8.32 -8.42 0.59
C VAL A 82 8.27 -7.75 -0.79
N HIS A 83 7.44 -8.30 -1.66
CA HIS A 83 7.21 -7.80 -3.01
C HIS A 83 5.78 -7.27 -3.10
N LEU A 84 5.67 -5.94 -3.21
CA LEU A 84 4.39 -5.24 -3.37
C LEU A 84 4.10 -5.04 -4.85
N PHE A 85 2.86 -5.30 -5.26
CA PHE A 85 2.40 -5.14 -6.64
C PHE A 85 1.15 -4.28 -6.70
N GLY A 86 1.01 -3.50 -7.75
CA GLY A 86 -0.21 -2.73 -8.02
C GLY A 86 -1.22 -3.60 -8.74
N ALA A 87 -2.37 -3.87 -8.11
CA ALA A 87 -3.49 -4.54 -8.77
C ALA A 87 -4.22 -3.51 -9.65
N VAL A 88 -4.28 -3.79 -10.95
CA VAL A 88 -4.83 -2.88 -11.96
C VAL A 88 -6.06 -3.48 -12.63
N GLY A 89 -7.20 -2.82 -12.47
CA GLY A 89 -8.44 -3.16 -13.19
C GLY A 89 -8.82 -2.17 -14.30
N SER A 90 -8.04 -1.09 -14.50
CA SER A 90 -8.28 -0.08 -15.54
C SER A 90 -7.00 0.61 -15.99
N PRO A 91 -6.91 1.14 -17.24
CA PRO A 91 -5.73 1.85 -17.74
C PRO A 91 -5.32 3.06 -16.88
N GLU A 92 -6.29 3.78 -16.32
CA GLU A 92 -6.01 4.91 -15.42
C GLU A 92 -5.34 4.45 -14.11
N SER A 93 -5.72 3.27 -13.62
CA SER A 93 -5.09 2.67 -12.44
C SER A 93 -3.65 2.21 -12.76
N ALA A 94 -3.36 1.84 -14.00
CA ALA A 94 -2.01 1.46 -14.43
C ALA A 94 -1.02 2.62 -14.32
N GLY A 95 -1.44 3.83 -14.73
CA GLY A 95 -0.61 5.03 -14.63
C GLY A 95 -0.22 5.36 -13.17
N VAL A 96 -1.19 5.29 -12.26
CA VAL A 96 -0.97 5.52 -10.82
C VAL A 96 0.00 4.52 -10.21
N MET A 97 -0.18 3.23 -10.51
CA MET A 97 0.70 2.18 -9.97
C MET A 97 2.13 2.32 -10.51
N GLY A 98 2.27 2.79 -11.76
CA GLY A 98 3.56 3.16 -12.34
C GLY A 98 4.23 4.33 -11.61
N GLU A 99 3.48 5.39 -11.30
CA GLU A 99 3.99 6.54 -10.53
C GLU A 99 4.41 6.15 -9.10
N LEU A 100 3.73 5.16 -8.50
CA LEU A 100 4.06 4.63 -7.17
C LEU A 100 5.20 3.61 -7.17
N GLY A 101 5.79 3.30 -8.34
CA GLY A 101 6.90 2.35 -8.46
C GLY A 101 6.50 0.89 -8.19
N LEU A 102 5.21 0.56 -8.26
CA LEU A 102 4.72 -0.79 -8.03
C LEU A 102 4.69 -1.59 -9.34
N PRO A 103 5.35 -2.76 -9.41
CA PRO A 103 5.17 -3.69 -10.52
C PRO A 103 3.70 -4.10 -10.65
N LEU A 104 3.22 -4.22 -11.88
CA LEU A 104 1.79 -4.44 -12.16
C LEU A 104 1.43 -5.92 -12.11
N ILE A 105 0.28 -6.24 -11.51
CA ILE A 105 -0.39 -7.53 -11.68
C ILE A 105 -1.75 -7.29 -12.32
N HIS A 106 -1.97 -7.96 -13.47
CA HIS A 106 -3.25 -7.97 -14.17
C HIS A 106 -4.08 -9.17 -13.68
N THR A 107 -5.32 -8.93 -13.25
CA THR A 107 -6.19 -9.96 -12.65
C THR A 107 -7.31 -10.42 -13.60
N SER A 108 -7.01 -10.59 -14.89
CA SER A 108 -7.95 -11.12 -15.90
C SER A 108 -8.14 -12.62 -15.82
#